data_AF-A0A7G3GDT1-F1
#
_entry.id   AF-A0A7G3GDT1-F1
#
_cell.length_a   1.000
_cell.length_b   1.000
_cell.length_c   1.000
_cell.angle_alpha   90.00
_cell.angle_beta   90.00
_cell.angle_gamma   90.00
#
_symmetry.space_group_name_H-M   'P 1'
#
loop_
_entity.id
_entity.type
_entity.pdbx_description
1 polymer ?
#
loop_
_entity_poly.entity_id
_entity_poly.type
_entity_poly.pdbx_seq_one_letter_code
_entity_poly.pdbx_strand_id
1 'polypeptide(L)'
;MLKMQIAMIGLGKMGANMTRRLAAGGATIFGFDVSAETRTQLAAEHANIRSFDSVASLIAELPSPRVVWMMLPAGEISETMFGELTALLAPGDLIIDGANAMYKDSQRHAKELNAKGFKFMDAGVSGGVWGLANGYTIMIGGEKDAFAMAEPFVKILAPASDRGWIHAGPAGSGHYVKMVHNGIEYGMMQAFAEGFALLEAKKELNLDLAEVAETWRHGSVIRSWLLDLTADTLKNDTKLENIQPFVPDSGEGRWTVLEAVELGVPAPVIAASLFQRYTTQGKGDYVAKLLSMMRNAFGGHHVAKK
;
A
#
# COMPACT_ATOMS: atom_id res chain seq x y z
N MET A 1 25.88 14.78 17.28
CA MET A 1 24.64 14.51 16.50
C MET A 1 24.50 13.01 16.39
N LEU A 2 23.35 12.42 16.74
CA LEU A 2 23.09 11.01 16.45
C LEU A 2 23.29 10.80 14.94
N LYS A 3 24.13 9.83 14.56
CA LYS A 3 24.29 9.47 13.15
C LYS A 3 22.94 8.91 12.68
N MET A 4 22.38 9.47 11.61
CA MET A 4 21.09 9.06 11.07
C MET A 4 21.26 7.71 10.36
N GLN A 5 20.99 6.63 11.09
CA GLN A 5 21.28 5.25 10.68
C GLN A 5 20.03 4.39 10.82
N ILE A 6 19.73 3.60 9.80
CA ILE A 6 18.54 2.75 9.76
C ILE A 6 18.84 1.45 9.04
N ALA A 7 18.22 0.38 9.53
CA ALA A 7 18.16 -0.87 8.81
C ALA A 7 16.92 -0.94 7.91
N MET A 8 17.11 -1.33 6.65
CA MET A 8 16.04 -1.60 5.71
C MET A 8 16.04 -3.10 5.37
N ILE A 9 14.99 -3.81 5.80
CA ILE A 9 14.82 -5.24 5.55
C ILE A 9 13.70 -5.44 4.53
N GLY A 10 14.03 -6.04 3.39
CA GLY A 10 13.17 -6.09 2.21
C GLY A 10 13.50 -4.94 1.27
N LEU A 11 14.26 -5.23 0.21
CA LEU A 11 14.70 -4.28 -0.81
C LEU A 11 14.06 -4.59 -2.16
N GLY A 12 12.86 -5.19 -2.15
CA GLY A 12 12.00 -5.24 -3.33
C GLY A 12 11.64 -3.85 -3.86
N LYS A 13 10.75 -3.77 -4.85
CA LYS A 13 10.45 -2.52 -5.58
C LYS A 13 10.21 -1.28 -4.68
N MET A 14 9.40 -1.42 -3.64
CA MET A 14 9.12 -0.33 -2.69
C MET A 14 10.30 -0.09 -1.74
N GLY A 15 10.82 -1.14 -1.10
CA GLY A 15 11.91 -1.03 -0.14
C GLY A 15 13.21 -0.45 -0.73
N ALA A 16 13.56 -0.82 -1.96
CA ALA A 16 14.69 -0.24 -2.67
C ALA A 16 14.50 1.26 -2.94
N ASN A 17 13.31 1.68 -3.40
CA ASN A 17 13.05 3.10 -3.65
C ASN A 17 13.03 3.93 -2.36
N MET A 18 12.48 3.40 -1.28
CA MET A 18 12.55 4.04 0.04
C MET A 18 14.00 4.14 0.52
N THR A 19 14.80 3.08 0.33
CA THR A 19 16.22 3.07 0.66
C THR A 19 17.01 4.12 -0.12
N ARG A 20 16.79 4.23 -1.44
CA ARG A 20 17.39 5.29 -2.28
C ARG A 20 17.05 6.68 -1.75
N ARG A 21 15.79 6.92 -1.41
CA ARG A 21 15.34 8.21 -0.88
C ARG A 21 15.96 8.53 0.48
N LEU A 22 16.03 7.54 1.37
CA LEU A 22 16.71 7.68 2.67
C LEU A 22 18.20 8.00 2.50
N ALA A 23 18.88 7.29 1.59
CA ALA A 23 20.29 7.51 1.29
C ALA A 23 20.53 8.90 0.69
N ALA A 24 19.69 9.35 -0.25
CA ALA A 24 19.75 10.70 -0.82
C ALA A 24 19.47 11.79 0.22
N GLY A 25 18.66 11.50 1.24
CA GLY A 25 18.43 12.36 2.40
C GLY A 25 19.55 12.34 3.45
N GLY A 26 20.66 11.64 3.20
CA GLY A 26 21.85 11.61 4.05
C GLY A 26 21.84 10.56 5.15
N ALA A 27 20.84 9.68 5.21
CA ALA A 27 20.84 8.56 6.14
C ALA A 27 21.86 7.48 5.69
N THR A 28 22.56 6.87 6.64
CA THR A 28 23.37 5.67 6.35
C THR A 28 22.49 4.45 6.49
N ILE A 29 22.40 3.64 5.43
CA ILE A 29 21.47 2.52 5.35
C ILE A 29 22.22 1.21 5.54
N PHE A 30 21.64 0.34 6.36
CA PHE A 30 22.05 -1.04 6.55
C PHE A 30 20.97 -1.92 5.88
N GLY A 31 21.24 -2.41 4.68
CA GLY A 31 20.25 -3.05 3.81
C GLY A 31 20.36 -4.57 3.80
N PHE A 32 19.23 -5.26 3.88
CA PHE A 32 19.12 -6.70 3.64
C PHE A 32 17.90 -7.02 2.77
N ASP A 33 18.10 -7.93 1.82
CA ASP A 33 17.07 -8.59 1.04
C ASP A 33 17.51 -10.03 0.80
N VAL A 34 16.59 -10.96 0.53
CA VAL A 34 16.97 -12.35 0.21
C VAL A 34 17.73 -12.45 -1.12
N SER A 35 17.46 -11.54 -2.07
CA SER A 35 18.12 -11.46 -3.37
C SER A 35 19.51 -10.83 -3.28
N ALA A 36 20.56 -11.62 -3.52
CA ALA A 36 21.93 -11.13 -3.56
C ALA A 36 22.17 -10.08 -4.66
N GLU A 37 21.48 -10.22 -5.79
CA GLU A 37 21.54 -9.27 -6.89
C GLU A 37 21.01 -7.90 -6.44
N THR A 38 19.83 -7.86 -5.82
CA THR A 38 19.21 -6.64 -5.31
C THR A 38 20.10 -5.95 -4.28
N ARG A 39 20.70 -6.71 -3.35
CA ARG A 39 21.64 -6.19 -2.36
C ARG A 39 22.89 -5.56 -3.01
N THR A 40 23.43 -6.21 -4.03
CA THR A 40 24.65 -5.76 -4.71
C THR A 40 24.39 -4.52 -5.56
N GLN A 41 23.30 -4.50 -6.33
CA GLN A 41 22.90 -3.36 -7.14
C GLN A 41 22.69 -2.12 -6.27
N LEU A 42 21.89 -2.24 -5.21
CA LEU A 42 21.52 -1.09 -4.39
C LEU A 42 22.71 -0.50 -3.63
N ALA A 43 23.64 -1.33 -3.15
CA ALA A 43 24.86 -0.86 -2.50
C ALA A 43 25.82 -0.12 -3.46
N ALA A 44 25.78 -0.45 -4.76
CA ALA A 44 26.58 0.24 -5.77
C ALA A 44 26.03 1.62 -6.15
N GLU A 45 24.75 1.89 -5.89
CA GLU A 45 24.09 3.15 -6.28
C GLU A 45 24.45 4.32 -5.35
N HIS A 46 24.69 4.07 -4.06
CA HIS A 46 25.01 5.12 -3.09
C HIS A 46 26.07 4.66 -2.09
N ALA A 47 27.08 5.51 -1.87
CA ALA A 47 28.20 5.22 -0.96
C ALA A 47 27.78 5.03 0.52
N ASN A 48 26.61 5.53 0.91
CA ASN A 48 26.05 5.41 2.25
C ASN A 48 25.06 4.25 2.40
N ILE A 49 24.96 3.35 1.41
CA ILE A 49 24.23 2.09 1.54
C ILE A 49 25.23 0.96 1.77
N ARG A 50 25.11 0.29 2.91
CA ARG A 50 25.85 -0.93 3.25
C ARG A 50 24.89 -2.11 3.14
N SER A 51 25.18 -3.08 2.29
CA SER A 51 24.40 -4.32 2.20
C SER A 51 25.03 -5.46 2.97
N PHE A 52 24.19 -6.35 3.51
CA PHE A 52 24.59 -7.46 4.36
C PHE A 52 24.05 -8.78 3.82
N ASP A 53 24.74 -9.87 4.05
CA ASP A 53 24.36 -11.21 3.59
C ASP A 53 23.35 -11.92 4.51
N SER A 54 23.15 -11.41 5.72
CA SER A 54 22.20 -11.91 6.71
C SER A 54 21.71 -10.77 7.61
N VAL A 55 20.54 -10.95 8.23
CA VAL A 55 20.03 -10.00 9.23
C VAL A 55 20.93 -9.99 10.47
N ALA A 56 21.48 -11.13 10.86
CA ALA A 56 22.43 -11.22 11.97
C ALA A 56 23.68 -10.35 11.77
N SER A 57 24.34 -10.43 10.60
CA SER A 57 25.53 -9.61 10.31
C SER A 57 25.18 -8.12 10.23
N LEU A 58 24.00 -7.80 9.72
CA LEU A 58 23.45 -6.45 9.68
C LEU A 58 23.25 -5.86 11.09
N ILE A 59 22.55 -6.58 11.97
CA ILE A 59 22.24 -6.10 13.33
C ILE A 59 23.49 -5.97 14.20
N ALA A 60 24.48 -6.86 14.02
CA ALA A 60 25.76 -6.78 14.70
C ALA A 60 26.54 -5.48 14.40
N GLU A 61 26.40 -4.96 13.18
CA GLU A 61 27.09 -3.76 12.71
C GLU A 61 26.26 -2.47 12.88
N LEU A 62 24.95 -2.60 13.12
CA LEU A 62 24.05 -1.47 13.34
C LEU A 62 24.18 -0.94 14.79
N PRO A 63 24.53 0.35 15.00
CA PRO A 63 24.65 0.92 16.33
C PRO A 63 23.32 1.06 17.08
N SER A 64 23.33 0.89 18.40
CA SER A 64 22.18 1.12 19.28
C SER A 64 21.97 2.61 19.62
N PRO A 65 20.74 3.06 19.89
CA PRO A 65 19.48 2.30 19.75
C PRO A 65 19.14 2.10 18.26
N ARG A 66 18.80 0.86 17.90
CA ARG A 66 18.61 0.46 16.51
C ARG A 66 17.23 0.86 16.02
N VAL A 67 17.15 1.27 14.76
CA VAL A 67 15.89 1.45 14.03
C VAL A 67 15.89 0.50 12.85
N VAL A 68 14.94 -0.42 12.83
CA VAL A 68 14.77 -1.42 11.78
C VAL A 68 13.43 -1.22 11.11
N TRP A 69 13.43 -0.94 9.81
CA TRP A 69 12.24 -0.80 9.00
C TRP A 69 12.10 -2.01 8.08
N MET A 70 10.99 -2.73 8.24
CA MET A 70 10.62 -3.87 7.43
C MET A 70 9.72 -3.43 6.26
N MET A 71 10.10 -3.77 5.04
CA MET A 71 9.31 -3.60 3.81
C MET A 71 9.07 -4.97 3.18
N LEU A 72 8.44 -5.87 3.95
CA LEU A 72 8.18 -7.26 3.59
C LEU A 72 6.68 -7.48 3.32
N PRO A 73 6.30 -8.52 2.56
CA PRO A 73 4.91 -8.92 2.47
C PRO A 73 4.34 -9.30 3.85
N ALA A 74 3.13 -8.83 4.14
CA ALA A 74 2.41 -9.23 5.35
C ALA A 74 2.12 -10.74 5.35
N GLY A 75 2.19 -11.36 6.53
CA GLY A 75 1.95 -12.79 6.73
C GLY A 75 3.19 -13.53 7.22
N GLU A 76 3.36 -14.78 6.77
CA GLU A 76 4.41 -15.70 7.27
C GLU A 76 5.82 -15.12 7.17
N ILE A 77 6.11 -14.36 6.09
CA ILE A 77 7.42 -13.73 5.87
C ILE A 77 7.69 -12.68 6.96
N SER A 78 6.76 -11.76 7.19
CA SER A 78 6.90 -10.74 8.26
C SER A 78 6.94 -11.37 9.65
N GLU A 79 6.12 -12.40 9.93
CA GLU A 79 6.08 -13.08 11.24
C GLU A 79 7.42 -13.77 11.55
N THR A 80 8.00 -14.46 10.56
CA THR A 80 9.32 -15.09 10.70
C THR A 80 10.39 -14.05 11.00
N MET A 81 10.36 -12.91 10.29
CA MET A 81 11.30 -11.82 10.49
C MET A 81 11.17 -11.17 11.87
N PHE A 82 9.95 -10.99 12.40
CA PHE A 82 9.77 -10.54 13.79
C PHE A 82 10.42 -11.49 14.79
N GLY A 83 10.27 -12.80 14.58
CA GLY A 83 10.94 -13.82 15.39
C GLY A 83 12.46 -13.67 15.38
N GLU A 84 13.05 -13.58 14.18
CA GLU A 84 14.50 -13.39 14.01
C GLU A 84 15.00 -12.09 14.65
N LEU A 85 14.32 -10.97 14.41
CA LEU A 85 14.70 -9.67 14.97
C LEU A 85 14.64 -9.67 16.50
N THR A 86 13.59 -10.24 17.10
CA THR A 86 13.49 -10.27 18.57
C THR A 86 14.55 -11.15 19.25
N ALA A 87 15.19 -12.05 18.51
CA ALA A 87 16.33 -12.83 19.00
C ALA A 87 17.67 -12.08 18.91
N LEU A 88 17.76 -11.06 18.04
CA LEU A 88 19.00 -10.33 17.74
C LEU A 88 19.04 -8.91 18.35
N LEU A 89 17.88 -8.27 18.50
CA LEU A 89 17.76 -6.91 19.00
C LEU A 89 17.83 -6.84 20.53
N ALA A 90 18.11 -5.65 21.05
CA ALA A 90 18.10 -5.36 22.48
C ALA A 90 16.84 -4.56 22.87
N PRO A 91 16.40 -4.63 24.15
CA PRO A 91 15.35 -3.73 24.65
C PRO A 91 15.67 -2.25 24.36
N GLY A 92 14.66 -1.51 23.94
CA GLY A 92 14.77 -0.11 23.48
C GLY A 92 15.02 0.06 21.99
N ASP A 93 15.42 -1.00 21.27
CA ASP A 93 15.49 -0.99 19.80
C ASP A 93 14.07 -0.91 19.19
N LEU A 94 13.96 -0.25 18.04
CA LEU A 94 12.71 0.02 17.34
C LEU A 94 12.56 -0.86 16.09
N ILE A 95 11.43 -1.54 15.99
CA ILE A 95 10.96 -2.22 14.78
C ILE A 95 9.78 -1.44 14.18
N ILE A 96 9.89 -1.09 12.89
CA ILE A 96 8.86 -0.43 12.09
C ILE A 96 8.38 -1.43 11.04
N ASP A 97 7.10 -1.79 11.07
CA ASP A 97 6.46 -2.58 10.02
C ASP A 97 5.87 -1.66 8.95
N GLY A 98 6.43 -1.69 7.74
CA GLY A 98 5.95 -0.90 6.60
C GLY A 98 5.12 -1.70 5.59
N ALA A 99 4.68 -2.92 5.95
CA ALA A 99 3.85 -3.75 5.09
C ALA A 99 2.43 -3.16 4.92
N ASN A 100 1.70 -3.62 3.89
CA ASN A 100 0.25 -3.49 3.91
C ASN A 100 -0.32 -4.62 4.78
N ALA A 101 -0.37 -4.41 6.10
CA ALA A 101 -0.84 -5.41 7.06
C ALA A 101 -2.19 -5.05 7.70
N MET A 102 -2.84 -6.05 8.29
CA MET A 102 -4.07 -5.86 9.05
C MET A 102 -3.75 -5.18 10.39
N TYR A 103 -4.43 -4.07 10.69
CA TYR A 103 -4.12 -3.26 11.87
C TYR A 103 -4.21 -4.03 13.21
N LYS A 104 -5.08 -5.04 13.29
CA LYS A 104 -5.23 -5.92 14.46
C LYS A 104 -3.95 -6.75 14.71
N ASP A 105 -3.20 -7.11 13.66
CA ASP A 105 -1.90 -7.77 13.81
C ASP A 105 -0.86 -6.81 14.38
N SER A 106 -0.83 -5.56 13.92
CA SER A 106 0.06 -4.53 14.47
C SER A 106 -0.22 -4.24 15.95
N GLN A 107 -1.49 -4.24 16.37
CA GLN A 107 -1.84 -4.13 17.79
C GLN A 107 -1.32 -5.32 18.61
N ARG A 108 -1.43 -6.54 18.06
CA ARG A 108 -0.87 -7.75 18.68
C ARG A 108 0.65 -7.68 18.79
N HIS A 109 1.35 -7.37 17.70
CA HIS A 109 2.81 -7.22 17.68
C HIS A 109 3.28 -6.16 18.67
N ALA A 110 2.63 -5.00 18.71
CA ALA A 110 2.95 -3.96 19.67
C ALA A 110 2.87 -4.47 21.12
N LYS A 111 1.79 -5.19 21.47
CA LYS A 111 1.64 -5.78 22.80
C LYS A 111 2.76 -6.77 23.12
N GLU A 112 3.06 -7.67 22.20
CA GLU A 112 4.08 -8.73 22.37
C GLU A 112 5.51 -8.16 22.46
N LEU A 113 5.83 -7.17 21.63
CA LEU A 113 7.14 -6.53 21.55
C LEU A 113 7.38 -5.59 22.73
N ASN A 114 6.39 -4.78 23.10
CA ASN A 114 6.48 -3.88 24.26
C ASN A 114 6.66 -4.68 25.56
N ALA A 115 6.01 -5.84 25.71
CA ALA A 115 6.18 -6.72 26.86
C ALA A 115 7.62 -7.26 27.02
N LYS A 116 8.40 -7.31 25.91
CA LYS A 116 9.81 -7.69 25.89
C LYS A 116 10.75 -6.47 25.95
N GLY A 117 10.21 -5.26 26.05
CA GLY A 117 10.97 -4.01 26.11
C GLY A 117 11.41 -3.46 24.75
N PHE A 118 10.95 -4.01 23.63
CA PHE A 118 11.17 -3.43 22.30
C PHE A 118 10.18 -2.30 22.05
N LYS A 119 10.53 -1.39 21.13
CA LYS A 119 9.59 -0.42 20.57
C LYS A 119 9.05 -0.94 19.24
N PHE A 120 7.78 -0.65 18.99
CA PHE A 120 7.11 -1.04 17.76
C PHE A 120 6.35 0.13 17.14
N MET A 121 6.38 0.20 15.81
CA MET A 121 5.51 1.07 15.03
C MET A 121 5.00 0.35 13.78
N ASP A 122 3.78 0.67 13.38
CA ASP A 122 3.22 0.32 12.09
C ASP A 122 3.21 1.55 11.17
N ALA A 123 3.56 1.36 9.91
CA ALA A 123 3.75 2.44 8.94
C ALA A 123 3.01 2.13 7.64
N GLY A 124 1.82 2.70 7.50
CA GLY A 124 1.12 2.73 6.23
C GLY A 124 1.84 3.63 5.22
N VAL A 125 2.26 3.08 4.09
CA VAL A 125 3.00 3.81 3.03
C VAL A 125 2.18 3.91 1.75
N SER A 126 2.03 5.12 1.19
CA SER A 126 1.37 5.37 -0.09
C SER A 126 2.23 6.20 -1.04
N GLY A 127 1.97 6.10 -2.36
CA GLY A 127 2.71 6.80 -3.42
C GLY A 127 3.37 5.88 -4.45
N GLY A 128 3.39 4.57 -4.19
CA GLY A 128 3.90 3.56 -5.12
C GLY A 128 5.33 3.84 -5.58
N VAL A 129 5.64 3.47 -6.83
CA VAL A 129 7.00 3.64 -7.39
C VAL A 129 7.43 5.10 -7.52
N TRP A 130 6.45 6.01 -7.68
CA TRP A 130 6.67 7.44 -7.85
C TRP A 130 7.07 8.14 -6.57
N GLY A 131 6.89 7.50 -5.41
CA GLY A 131 7.34 8.05 -4.14
C GLY A 131 8.86 8.26 -4.05
N LEU A 132 9.66 7.62 -4.92
CA LEU A 132 11.08 7.95 -5.03
C LEU A 132 11.29 9.43 -5.38
N ALA A 133 10.58 9.91 -6.41
CA ALA A 133 10.65 11.29 -6.85
C ALA A 133 9.81 12.22 -5.96
N ASN A 134 8.56 11.85 -5.70
CA ASN A 134 7.56 12.75 -5.12
C ASN A 134 7.46 12.67 -3.59
N GLY A 135 8.10 11.68 -2.97
CA GLY A 135 7.91 11.32 -1.57
C GLY A 135 6.68 10.44 -1.34
N TYR A 136 6.67 9.80 -0.17
CA TYR A 136 5.65 8.84 0.23
C TYR A 136 4.70 9.46 1.23
N THR A 137 3.39 9.24 1.06
CA THR A 137 2.47 9.54 2.17
C THR A 137 2.67 8.49 3.25
N ILE A 138 3.04 8.92 4.46
CA ILE A 138 3.36 8.02 5.57
C ILE A 138 2.38 8.22 6.74
N MET A 139 1.67 7.15 7.09
CA MET A 139 0.72 7.11 8.19
C MET A 139 1.28 6.18 9.26
N ILE A 140 1.72 6.71 10.40
CA ILE A 140 2.44 5.91 11.40
C ILE A 140 1.66 5.79 12.70
N GLY A 141 1.52 4.56 13.19
CA GLY A 141 0.98 4.24 14.52
C GLY A 141 2.09 3.78 15.46
N GLY A 142 1.98 4.12 16.75
CA GLY A 142 2.92 3.69 17.79
C GLY A 142 3.04 4.70 18.92
N GLU A 143 3.86 4.38 19.93
CA GLU A 143 4.09 5.28 21.07
C GLU A 143 4.92 6.51 20.66
N LYS A 144 4.76 7.63 21.39
CA LYS A 144 5.41 8.92 21.05
C LYS A 144 6.95 8.84 21.09
N ASP A 145 7.49 8.07 22.01
CA ASP A 145 8.93 7.88 22.18
C ASP A 145 9.53 6.93 21.12
N ALA A 146 8.74 6.02 20.57
CA ALA A 146 9.07 5.27 19.37
C ALA A 146 9.02 6.18 18.13
N PHE A 147 7.98 7.02 18.03
CA PHE A 147 7.85 7.98 16.93
C PHE A 147 9.03 8.95 16.85
N ALA A 148 9.52 9.46 17.98
CA ALA A 148 10.69 10.34 18.02
C ALA A 148 11.95 9.71 17.40
N MET A 149 12.09 8.38 17.42
CA MET A 149 13.18 7.66 16.76
C MET A 149 12.95 7.48 15.25
N ALA A 150 11.69 7.30 14.83
CA ALA A 150 11.31 7.15 13.43
C ALA A 150 11.24 8.48 12.66
N GLU A 151 10.87 9.57 13.34
CA GLU A 151 10.52 10.87 12.75
C GLU A 151 11.56 11.41 11.74
N PRO A 152 12.89 11.36 11.98
CA PRO A 152 13.86 11.82 11.00
C PRO A 152 13.78 11.09 9.67
N PHE A 153 13.57 9.77 9.70
CA PHE A 153 13.45 8.93 8.49
C PHE A 153 12.13 9.17 7.77
N VAL A 154 11.05 9.34 8.53
CA VAL A 154 9.73 9.70 7.99
C VAL A 154 9.78 11.02 7.24
N LYS A 155 10.44 12.04 7.79
CA LYS A 155 10.60 13.34 7.14
C LYS A 155 11.40 13.29 5.85
N ILE A 156 12.37 12.39 5.73
CA ILE A 156 13.10 12.17 4.48
C ILE A 156 12.22 11.47 3.45
N LEU A 157 11.49 10.44 3.87
CA LEU A 157 10.65 9.66 2.99
C LEU A 157 9.42 10.44 2.49
N ALA A 158 8.89 11.36 3.29
CA ALA A 158 7.71 12.15 2.97
C ALA A 158 7.92 13.12 1.78
N PRO A 159 6.85 13.66 1.19
CA PRO A 159 6.92 14.71 0.16
C PRO A 159 7.67 15.95 0.64
N ALA A 160 7.51 16.34 1.90
CA ALA A 160 8.37 17.33 2.55
C ALA A 160 8.46 17.05 4.05
N SER A 161 9.40 17.73 4.73
CA SER A 161 9.63 17.55 6.16
C SER A 161 8.44 17.97 7.04
N ASP A 162 7.53 18.80 6.53
CA ASP A 162 6.39 19.36 7.25
C ASP A 162 5.02 18.84 6.76
N ARG A 163 4.98 17.99 5.71
CA ARG A 163 3.71 17.55 5.11
C ARG A 163 3.79 16.17 4.47
N GLY A 164 2.63 15.54 4.30
CA GLY A 164 2.51 14.21 3.69
C GLY A 164 2.91 13.08 4.64
N TRP A 165 2.92 13.33 5.95
CA TRP A 165 3.04 12.29 6.95
C TRP A 165 2.26 12.67 8.21
N ILE A 166 1.85 11.67 9.00
CA ILE A 166 1.18 11.85 10.29
C ILE A 166 1.64 10.80 11.30
N HIS A 167 1.73 11.18 12.58
CA HIS A 167 1.66 10.24 13.70
C HIS A 167 0.19 10.05 14.05
N ALA A 168 -0.39 8.97 13.53
CA ALA A 168 -1.83 8.72 13.47
C ALA A 168 -2.46 8.32 14.81
N GLY A 169 -1.66 7.82 15.76
CA GLY A 169 -2.16 7.34 17.04
C GLY A 169 -1.32 6.20 17.60
N PRO A 170 -1.88 5.37 18.51
CA PRO A 170 -1.20 4.19 19.03
C PRO A 170 -0.94 3.15 17.93
N ALA A 171 -0.26 2.06 18.29
CA ALA A 171 0.00 0.98 17.35
C ALA A 171 -1.30 0.42 16.74
N GLY A 172 -1.25 0.13 15.44
CA GLY A 172 -2.36 -0.21 14.56
C GLY A 172 -2.95 1.00 13.84
N SER A 173 -2.79 2.23 14.33
CA SER A 173 -3.41 3.40 13.70
C SER A 173 -2.85 3.72 12.32
N GLY A 174 -1.55 3.49 12.06
CA GLY A 174 -0.93 3.75 10.77
C GLY A 174 -1.48 2.83 9.67
N HIS A 175 -1.48 1.52 9.94
CA HIS A 175 -2.08 0.52 9.06
C HIS A 175 -3.59 0.68 8.92
N TYR A 176 -4.30 1.07 9.98
CA TYR A 176 -5.74 1.35 9.90
C TYR A 176 -6.05 2.50 8.95
N VAL A 177 -5.34 3.64 9.08
CA VAL A 177 -5.53 4.79 8.19
C VAL A 177 -5.18 4.40 6.74
N LYS A 178 -4.12 3.60 6.54
CA LYS A 178 -3.75 3.10 5.21
C LYS A 178 -4.77 2.13 4.62
N MET A 179 -5.36 1.26 5.44
CA MET A 179 -6.44 0.35 5.04
C MET A 179 -7.63 1.16 4.51
N VAL A 180 -8.09 2.16 5.27
CA VAL A 180 -9.19 3.04 4.85
C VAL A 180 -8.82 3.85 3.61
N HIS A 181 -7.59 4.37 3.52
CA HIS A 181 -7.07 5.02 2.31
C HIS A 181 -7.24 4.13 1.07
N ASN A 182 -6.83 2.86 1.14
CA ASN A 182 -6.97 1.92 0.03
C ASN A 182 -8.45 1.57 -0.26
N GLY A 183 -9.32 1.55 0.76
CA GLY A 183 -10.76 1.44 0.56
C GLY A 183 -11.35 2.62 -0.24
N ILE A 184 -10.92 3.85 0.06
CA ILE A 184 -11.30 5.05 -0.71
C ILE A 184 -10.77 4.95 -2.15
N GLU A 185 -9.51 4.52 -2.33
CA GLU A 185 -8.90 4.30 -3.65
C GLU A 185 -9.75 3.35 -4.51
N TYR A 186 -10.25 2.25 -3.95
CA TYR A 186 -11.14 1.32 -4.67
C TYR A 186 -12.40 2.02 -5.18
N GLY A 187 -13.05 2.83 -4.34
CA GLY A 187 -14.24 3.57 -4.72
C GLY A 187 -13.97 4.61 -5.82
N MET A 188 -12.87 5.35 -5.70
CA MET A 188 -12.47 6.36 -6.70
C MET A 188 -12.16 5.71 -8.06
N MET A 189 -11.36 4.65 -8.07
CA MET A 189 -11.04 3.91 -9.30
C MET A 189 -12.30 3.37 -9.97
N GLN A 190 -13.23 2.81 -9.18
CA GLN A 190 -14.48 2.27 -9.70
C GLN A 190 -15.34 3.37 -10.34
N ALA A 191 -15.46 4.52 -9.68
CA ALA A 191 -16.21 5.66 -10.21
C ALA A 191 -15.61 6.20 -11.52
N PHE A 192 -14.28 6.28 -11.63
CA PHE A 192 -13.63 6.64 -12.90
C PHE A 192 -13.93 5.63 -14.00
N ALA A 193 -13.77 4.33 -13.71
CA ALA A 193 -14.01 3.28 -14.70
C ALA A 193 -15.45 3.28 -15.22
N GLU A 194 -16.45 3.42 -14.32
CA GLU A 194 -17.86 3.54 -14.70
C GLU A 194 -18.13 4.79 -15.53
N GLY A 195 -17.56 5.94 -15.15
CA GLY A 195 -17.71 7.19 -15.88
C GLY A 195 -17.14 7.10 -17.30
N PHE A 196 -15.93 6.59 -17.46
CA PHE A 196 -15.32 6.40 -18.79
C PHE A 196 -16.07 5.37 -19.63
N ALA A 197 -16.58 4.28 -19.03
CA ALA A 197 -17.40 3.30 -19.74
C ALA A 197 -18.72 3.93 -20.25
N LEU A 198 -19.34 4.85 -19.49
CA LEU A 198 -20.52 5.58 -19.95
C LEU A 198 -20.21 6.52 -21.13
N LEU A 199 -19.07 7.22 -21.09
CA LEU A 199 -18.62 8.05 -22.20
C LEU A 199 -18.34 7.19 -23.46
N GLU A 200 -17.66 6.06 -23.27
CA GLU A 200 -17.36 5.10 -24.33
C GLU A 200 -18.63 4.56 -24.99
N ALA A 201 -19.65 4.23 -24.20
CA ALA A 201 -20.89 3.63 -24.68
C ALA A 201 -21.75 4.60 -25.52
N LYS A 202 -21.56 5.92 -25.37
CA LYS A 202 -22.32 6.96 -26.07
C LYS A 202 -21.75 7.25 -27.48
N LYS A 203 -21.83 6.23 -28.35
CA LYS A 203 -21.18 6.21 -29.68
C LYS A 203 -21.59 7.38 -30.60
N GLU A 204 -22.80 7.89 -30.47
CA GLU A 204 -23.30 8.99 -31.30
C GLU A 204 -22.55 10.32 -31.11
N LEU A 205 -21.84 10.49 -29.99
CA LEU A 205 -21.05 11.70 -29.73
C LEU A 205 -19.61 11.59 -30.24
N ASN A 206 -19.14 10.37 -30.58
CA ASN A 206 -17.79 10.10 -31.08
C ASN A 206 -16.69 10.81 -30.27
N LEU A 207 -16.73 10.67 -28.95
CA LEU A 207 -15.83 11.36 -28.02
C LEU A 207 -14.41 10.80 -28.07
N ASP A 208 -13.41 11.67 -28.04
CA ASP A 208 -12.02 11.28 -27.78
C ASP A 208 -11.81 11.15 -26.26
N LEU A 209 -11.81 9.90 -25.76
CA LEU A 209 -11.66 9.64 -24.33
C LEU A 209 -10.28 10.00 -23.80
N ALA A 210 -9.23 9.99 -24.64
CA ALA A 210 -7.90 10.41 -24.22
C ALA A 210 -7.85 11.94 -24.03
N GLU A 211 -8.47 12.69 -24.94
CA GLU A 211 -8.57 14.16 -24.83
C GLU A 211 -9.46 14.58 -23.65
N VAL A 212 -10.55 13.85 -23.39
CA VAL A 212 -11.40 14.09 -22.20
C VAL A 212 -10.60 13.86 -20.92
N ALA A 213 -9.89 12.73 -20.82
CA ALA A 213 -9.06 12.43 -19.65
C ALA A 213 -7.96 13.47 -19.46
N GLU A 214 -7.30 13.90 -20.54
CA GLU A 214 -6.31 14.97 -20.53
C GLU A 214 -6.89 16.28 -20.00
N THR A 215 -8.03 16.68 -20.54
CA THR A 215 -8.70 17.93 -20.16
C THR A 215 -9.02 17.94 -18.68
N TRP A 216 -9.47 16.81 -18.12
CA TRP A 216 -9.82 16.71 -16.71
C TRP A 216 -8.62 16.74 -15.76
N ARG A 217 -7.37 16.57 -16.23
CA ARG A 217 -6.18 16.78 -15.38
C ARG A 217 -6.04 18.23 -14.94
N HIS A 218 -6.59 19.16 -15.71
CA HIS A 218 -6.36 20.60 -15.55
C HIS A 218 -7.60 21.31 -15.00
N GLY A 219 -7.55 21.74 -13.74
CA GLY A 219 -8.59 22.58 -13.14
C GLY A 219 -9.88 21.87 -12.76
N SER A 220 -10.09 20.62 -13.18
CA SER A 220 -11.27 19.83 -12.82
C SER A 220 -11.35 19.56 -11.32
N VAL A 221 -12.59 19.36 -10.82
CA VAL A 221 -12.88 18.97 -9.43
C VAL A 221 -12.43 17.54 -9.15
N ILE A 222 -12.50 16.65 -10.16
CA ILE A 222 -12.16 15.22 -10.00
C ILE A 222 -10.66 14.93 -10.24
N ARG A 223 -9.82 15.96 -10.32
CA ARG A 223 -8.38 15.77 -10.53
C ARG A 223 -7.76 14.93 -9.40
N SER A 224 -6.91 13.99 -9.76
CA SER A 224 -6.19 13.14 -8.81
C SER A 224 -5.09 12.39 -9.55
N TRP A 225 -4.14 11.82 -8.82
CA TRP A 225 -3.12 10.96 -9.43
C TRP A 225 -3.72 9.75 -10.16
N LEU A 226 -4.84 9.20 -9.68
CA LEU A 226 -5.56 8.12 -10.38
C LEU A 226 -6.04 8.56 -11.78
N LEU A 227 -6.55 9.80 -11.90
CA LEU A 227 -6.92 10.36 -13.19
C LEU A 227 -5.69 10.57 -14.08
N ASP A 228 -4.55 10.97 -13.52
CA ASP A 228 -3.31 11.11 -14.28
C ASP A 228 -2.90 9.78 -14.92
N LEU A 229 -2.95 8.69 -14.15
CA LEU A 229 -2.68 7.33 -14.65
C LEU A 229 -3.70 6.88 -15.71
N THR A 230 -4.97 7.23 -15.53
CA THR A 230 -6.03 6.95 -16.52
C THR A 230 -5.75 7.68 -17.83
N ALA A 231 -5.43 8.98 -17.78
CA ALA A 231 -5.11 9.77 -18.97
C ALA A 231 -3.87 9.23 -19.70
N ASP A 232 -2.81 8.88 -18.98
CA ASP A 232 -1.60 8.30 -19.57
C ASP A 232 -1.87 6.95 -20.23
N THR A 233 -2.78 6.14 -19.68
CA THR A 233 -3.19 4.86 -20.27
C THR A 233 -4.01 5.09 -21.55
N LEU A 234 -5.05 5.92 -21.48
CA LEU A 234 -5.95 6.18 -22.61
C LEU A 234 -5.25 6.90 -23.77
N LYS A 235 -4.21 7.70 -23.49
CA LYS A 235 -3.36 8.30 -24.54
C LYS A 235 -2.71 7.25 -25.44
N ASN A 236 -2.40 6.07 -24.90
CA ASN A 236 -1.73 5.01 -25.63
C ASN A 236 -2.72 3.99 -26.23
N ASP A 237 -3.78 3.65 -25.49
CA ASP A 237 -4.80 2.69 -25.93
C ASP A 237 -6.17 3.05 -25.33
N THR A 238 -7.06 3.59 -26.16
CA THR A 238 -8.45 3.90 -25.76
C THR A 238 -9.39 2.70 -25.84
N LYS A 239 -9.01 1.62 -26.53
CA LYS A 239 -9.89 0.47 -26.78
C LYS A 239 -9.69 -0.65 -25.77
N LEU A 240 -8.48 -0.77 -25.21
CA LEU A 240 -8.13 -1.74 -24.16
C LEU A 240 -8.36 -3.21 -24.59
N GLU A 241 -8.32 -3.51 -25.89
CA GLU A 241 -8.67 -4.83 -26.45
C GLU A 241 -7.77 -5.97 -25.94
N ASN A 242 -6.54 -5.64 -25.53
CA ASN A 242 -5.55 -6.60 -25.02
C ASN A 242 -5.63 -6.79 -23.49
N ILE A 243 -6.58 -6.15 -22.81
CA ILE A 243 -6.73 -6.21 -21.36
C ILE A 243 -7.90 -7.12 -20.99
N GLN A 244 -7.65 -8.10 -20.12
CA GLN A 244 -8.73 -8.94 -19.60
C GLN A 244 -9.61 -8.12 -18.62
N PRO A 245 -10.95 -8.29 -18.65
CA PRO A 245 -11.86 -7.62 -17.72
C PRO A 245 -11.82 -8.28 -16.33
N PHE A 246 -10.65 -8.27 -15.69
CA PHE A 246 -10.36 -8.91 -14.42
C PHE A 246 -9.62 -7.94 -13.51
N VAL A 247 -10.17 -7.70 -12.31
CA VAL A 247 -9.56 -6.83 -11.31
C VAL A 247 -9.29 -7.63 -10.03
N PRO A 248 -8.01 -7.86 -9.66
CA PRO A 248 -7.68 -8.54 -8.41
C PRO A 248 -8.02 -7.65 -7.21
N ASP A 249 -8.22 -8.26 -6.04
CA ASP A 249 -8.27 -7.55 -4.76
C ASP A 249 -7.12 -7.99 -3.85
N SER A 250 -6.42 -7.02 -3.28
CA SER A 250 -5.21 -7.21 -2.46
C SER A 250 -5.52 -7.40 -0.96
N GLY A 251 -6.79 -7.29 -0.56
CA GLY A 251 -7.27 -7.54 0.81
C GLY A 251 -7.72 -6.29 1.56
N GLU A 252 -7.10 -5.13 1.36
CA GLU A 252 -7.35 -3.91 2.14
C GLU A 252 -8.77 -3.36 1.94
N GLY A 253 -9.30 -3.45 0.71
CA GLY A 253 -10.70 -3.12 0.43
C GLY A 253 -11.68 -4.05 1.16
N ARG A 254 -11.33 -5.34 1.30
CA ARG A 254 -12.13 -6.32 2.05
C ARG A 254 -12.12 -6.01 3.54
N TRP A 255 -10.94 -5.76 4.12
CA TRP A 255 -10.83 -5.39 5.53
C TRP A 255 -11.57 -4.09 5.85
N THR A 256 -11.53 -3.11 4.96
CA THR A 256 -12.29 -1.85 5.12
C THR A 256 -13.80 -2.10 5.19
N VAL A 257 -14.35 -2.97 4.32
CA VAL A 257 -15.78 -3.29 4.34
C VAL A 257 -16.16 -4.09 5.58
N LEU A 258 -15.31 -5.03 6.02
CA LEU A 258 -15.54 -5.77 7.26
C LEU A 258 -15.57 -4.84 8.47
N GLU A 259 -14.63 -3.92 8.55
CA GLU A 259 -14.55 -2.92 9.62
C GLU A 259 -15.78 -1.99 9.62
N ALA A 260 -16.23 -1.55 8.43
CA ALA A 260 -17.44 -0.75 8.30
C ALA A 260 -18.68 -1.47 8.85
N VAL A 261 -18.78 -2.79 8.64
CA VAL A 261 -19.85 -3.62 9.22
C VAL A 261 -19.68 -3.75 10.74
N GLU A 262 -18.47 -4.03 11.23
CA GLU A 262 -18.17 -4.19 12.66
C GLU A 262 -18.52 -2.93 13.46
N LEU A 263 -18.21 -1.74 12.90
CA LEU A 263 -18.48 -0.45 13.52
C LEU A 263 -19.89 0.10 13.25
N GLY A 264 -20.66 -0.52 12.35
CA GLY A 264 -21.96 0.00 11.92
C GLY A 264 -21.88 1.31 11.13
N VAL A 265 -20.77 1.54 10.40
CA VAL A 265 -20.54 2.74 9.58
C VAL A 265 -20.95 2.48 8.13
N PRO A 266 -21.86 3.27 7.54
CA PRO A 266 -22.24 3.09 6.14
C PRO A 266 -21.09 3.38 5.16
N ALA A 267 -20.66 2.39 4.39
CA ALA A 267 -19.63 2.51 3.35
C ALA A 267 -20.06 1.96 1.98
N PRO A 268 -21.20 2.42 1.40
CA PRO A 268 -21.82 1.80 0.23
C PRO A 268 -20.94 1.84 -1.03
N VAL A 269 -20.21 2.94 -1.27
CA VAL A 269 -19.33 3.09 -2.45
C VAL A 269 -18.18 2.09 -2.39
N ILE A 270 -17.52 1.98 -1.24
CA ILE A 270 -16.39 1.05 -1.04
C ILE A 270 -16.90 -0.39 -1.17
N ALA A 271 -18.03 -0.73 -0.54
CA ALA A 271 -18.63 -2.05 -0.63
C ALA A 271 -19.00 -2.43 -2.08
N ALA A 272 -19.65 -1.54 -2.82
CA ALA A 272 -20.00 -1.76 -4.22
C ALA A 272 -18.75 -1.98 -5.09
N SER A 273 -17.71 -1.16 -4.91
CA SER A 273 -16.45 -1.31 -5.64
C SER A 273 -15.75 -2.66 -5.37
N LEU A 274 -15.81 -3.15 -4.13
CA LEU A 274 -15.29 -4.47 -3.78
C LEU A 274 -16.08 -5.60 -4.45
N PHE A 275 -17.42 -5.56 -4.37
CA PHE A 275 -18.26 -6.58 -4.99
C PHE A 275 -18.13 -6.59 -6.51
N GLN A 276 -17.94 -5.42 -7.13
CA GLN A 276 -17.71 -5.35 -8.57
C GLN A 276 -16.43 -6.10 -8.96
N ARG A 277 -15.35 -6.02 -8.17
CA ARG A 277 -14.15 -6.86 -8.41
C ARG A 277 -14.47 -8.34 -8.37
N TYR A 278 -15.27 -8.81 -7.40
CA TYR A 278 -15.70 -10.21 -7.36
C TYR A 278 -16.47 -10.64 -8.60
N THR A 279 -17.33 -9.76 -9.13
CA THR A 279 -17.99 -9.99 -10.43
C THR A 279 -16.97 -10.19 -11.55
N THR A 280 -15.94 -9.33 -11.66
CA THR A 280 -14.88 -9.47 -12.67
C THR A 280 -14.06 -10.75 -12.53
N GLN A 281 -14.00 -11.31 -11.31
CA GLN A 281 -13.32 -12.57 -11.01
C GLN A 281 -14.19 -13.82 -11.30
N GLY A 282 -15.35 -13.65 -11.94
CA GLY A 282 -16.28 -14.74 -12.25
C GLY A 282 -17.11 -15.23 -11.06
N LYS A 283 -17.07 -14.55 -9.91
CA LYS A 283 -17.84 -14.95 -8.71
C LYS A 283 -19.32 -14.53 -8.77
N GLY A 284 -19.73 -13.76 -9.78
CA GLY A 284 -21.12 -13.33 -10.00
C GLY A 284 -22.00 -14.33 -10.78
N ASP A 285 -21.38 -15.37 -11.35
CA ASP A 285 -22.03 -16.30 -12.29
C ASP A 285 -23.25 -17.02 -11.73
N TYR A 286 -23.16 -17.51 -10.49
CA TYR A 286 -24.26 -18.24 -9.84
C TYR A 286 -25.46 -17.31 -9.58
N VAL A 287 -25.18 -16.09 -9.10
CA VAL A 287 -26.21 -15.06 -8.86
C VAL A 287 -26.95 -14.75 -10.15
N ALA A 288 -26.23 -14.49 -11.25
CA ALA A 288 -26.83 -14.19 -12.55
C ALA A 288 -27.69 -15.35 -13.09
N LYS A 289 -27.20 -16.60 -12.97
CA LYS A 289 -27.94 -17.80 -13.41
C LYS A 289 -29.22 -17.97 -12.60
N LEU A 290 -29.15 -17.86 -11.27
CA LEU A 290 -30.32 -18.01 -10.41
C LEU A 290 -31.35 -16.90 -10.65
N LEU A 291 -30.91 -15.65 -10.85
CA LEU A 291 -31.78 -14.54 -11.23
C LEU A 291 -32.50 -14.81 -12.57
N SER A 292 -31.79 -15.32 -13.58
CA SER A 292 -32.38 -15.68 -14.88
C SER A 292 -33.44 -16.78 -14.72
N MET A 293 -33.15 -17.81 -13.92
CA MET A 293 -34.09 -18.89 -13.65
C MET A 293 -35.32 -18.43 -12.88
N MET A 294 -35.18 -17.55 -11.88
CA MET A 294 -36.32 -16.96 -11.18
C MET A 294 -37.22 -16.19 -12.14
N ARG A 295 -36.63 -15.32 -12.99
CA ARG A 295 -37.38 -14.59 -14.03
C ARG A 295 -38.11 -15.50 -15.00
N ASN A 296 -37.49 -16.61 -15.38
CA ASN A 296 -38.16 -17.61 -16.20
C ASN A 296 -39.31 -18.30 -15.45
N ALA A 297 -39.09 -18.71 -14.21
CA ALA A 297 -40.06 -19.47 -13.43
C ALA A 297 -41.35 -18.67 -13.13
N PHE A 298 -41.23 -17.40 -12.71
CA PHE A 298 -42.43 -16.61 -12.39
C PHE A 298 -43.04 -15.91 -13.60
N GLY A 299 -42.23 -15.55 -14.61
CA GLY A 299 -42.64 -14.63 -15.68
C GLY A 299 -42.44 -15.15 -17.10
N GLY A 300 -41.96 -16.39 -17.27
CA GLY A 300 -41.71 -16.99 -18.60
C GLY A 300 -40.60 -16.31 -19.40
N HIS A 301 -39.77 -15.46 -18.79
CA HIS A 301 -38.69 -14.76 -19.48
C HIS A 301 -37.67 -15.72 -20.09
N HIS A 302 -37.14 -15.39 -21.28
CA HIS A 302 -36.14 -16.19 -21.98
C HIS A 302 -34.85 -16.39 -21.16
N VAL A 303 -34.33 -17.62 -21.18
CA VAL A 303 -33.03 -18.00 -20.59
C VAL A 303 -32.07 -18.35 -21.71
N ALA A 304 -30.96 -17.59 -21.81
CA ALA A 304 -29.91 -17.91 -22.76
C ALA A 304 -29.22 -19.23 -22.38
N LYS A 305 -29.12 -20.15 -23.34
CA LYS A 305 -28.38 -21.42 -23.20
C LYS A 305 -26.95 -21.24 -23.72
N LYS A 306 -26.02 -22.00 -23.15
CA LYS A 306 -24.62 -22.07 -23.61
C LYS A 306 -24.50 -22.88 -24.90
#